data_AF-A0A559IYF5-F1
#
_entry.id   AF-A0A559IYF5-F1
#
_cell.length_a   1.000
_cell.length_b   1.000
_cell.length_c   1.000
_cell.angle_alpha   90.00
_cell.angle_beta   90.00
_cell.angle_gamma   90.00
#
_symmetry.space_group_name_H-M   'P 1'
#
loop_
_entity.id
_entity.type
_entity.pdbx_description
1 polymer ?
#
loop_
_entity_poly.entity_id
_entity_poly.type
_entity_poly.pdbx_seq_one_letter_code
_entity_poly.pdbx_strand_id
1 'polypeptide(L)'
;MTYQPLVKSVVLSTQTKSNDTELVQLIVTLQDATQLRLIRGDGIKSITRLLTNPCPICRKDFYCKCFDRFVEEIDGQVEEKDWK
;
A
#
# COMPACT_ATOMS: atom_id res chain seq x y z
N MET A 1 15.30 -2.90 16.33
CA MET A 1 13.92 -3.38 16.08
C MET A 1 13.61 -3.12 14.62
N THR A 2 13.47 -4.19 13.84
CA THR A 2 13.08 -4.09 12.42
C THR A 2 11.57 -3.97 12.39
N TYR A 3 11.05 -2.88 11.82
CA TYR A 3 9.61 -2.72 11.60
C TYR A 3 9.13 -3.79 10.62
N GLN A 4 8.12 -4.56 11.00
CA GLN A 4 7.50 -5.61 10.19
C GLN A 4 6.05 -5.22 9.90
N PRO A 5 5.72 -4.72 8.69
CA PRO A 5 4.35 -4.44 8.31
C PRO A 5 3.54 -5.74 8.19
N LEU A 6 2.50 -5.87 9.01
CA LEU A 6 1.51 -6.95 8.90
C LEU A 6 0.18 -6.40 8.36
N VAL A 7 -0.30 -6.97 7.27
CA VAL A 7 -1.57 -6.61 6.63
C VAL A 7 -2.74 -7.16 7.44
N LYS A 8 -3.67 -6.28 7.83
CA LYS A 8 -4.88 -6.67 8.59
C LYS A 8 -6.13 -6.68 7.72
N SER A 9 -6.29 -5.69 6.86
CA SER A 9 -7.41 -5.63 5.92
C SER A 9 -7.01 -4.96 4.62
N VAL A 10 -7.64 -5.42 3.53
CA VAL A 10 -7.46 -4.89 2.18
C VAL A 10 -8.82 -4.47 1.67
N VAL A 11 -8.91 -3.28 1.08
CA VAL A 11 -10.13 -2.73 0.49
C VAL A 11 -9.81 -2.25 -0.92
N LEU A 12 -10.59 -2.72 -1.90
CA LEU A 12 -10.51 -2.22 -3.26
C LEU A 12 -11.05 -0.79 -3.32
N SER A 13 -10.20 0.14 -3.77
CA SER A 13 -10.54 1.56 -3.78
C SER A 13 -10.96 2.04 -5.15
N THR A 14 -10.19 1.73 -6.19
CA THR A 14 -10.50 2.13 -7.56
C THR A 14 -9.82 1.18 -8.52
N GLN A 15 -10.58 0.67 -9.48
CA GLN A 15 -10.07 -0.02 -10.66
C GLN A 15 -10.40 0.87 -11.86
N THR A 16 -9.39 1.53 -12.41
CA THR A 16 -9.57 2.34 -13.61
C THR A 16 -9.00 1.55 -14.78
N LYS A 17 -9.88 1.05 -15.65
CA LYS A 17 -9.53 0.54 -16.97
C LYS A 17 -9.65 1.69 -17.96
N SER A 18 -8.59 2.48 -18.09
CA SER A 18 -8.46 3.41 -19.22
C SER A 18 -7.88 2.63 -20.39
N ASN A 19 -8.31 2.91 -21.63
CA ASN A 19 -8.09 2.14 -22.87
C ASN A 19 -6.65 1.66 -23.21
N ASP A 20 -5.64 1.97 -22.40
CA ASP A 20 -4.23 1.57 -22.60
C ASP A 20 -3.49 1.19 -21.30
N THR A 21 -4.08 1.34 -20.11
CA THR A 21 -3.39 1.12 -18.82
C THR A 21 -4.36 0.61 -17.75
N GLU A 22 -4.15 -0.61 -17.24
CA GLU A 22 -4.94 -1.15 -16.13
C GLU A 22 -4.35 -0.67 -14.79
N LEU A 23 -4.95 0.37 -14.20
CA LEU A 23 -4.54 0.91 -12.91
C LEU A 23 -5.48 0.41 -11.80
N VAL A 24 -4.94 -0.42 -10.91
CA VAL A 24 -5.65 -0.95 -9.74
C VAL A 24 -5.09 -0.31 -8.47
N GLN A 25 -5.97 0.29 -7.67
CA GLN A 25 -5.64 0.90 -6.40
C GLN A 25 -6.30 0.14 -5.24
N LEU A 26 -5.48 -0.31 -4.29
CA LEU A 26 -5.92 -0.94 -3.05
C LEU A 26 -5.59 -0.07 -1.85
N ILE A 27 -6.53 0.03 -0.92
CA ILE A 27 -6.28 0.59 0.42
C ILE A 27 -6.02 -0.58 1.35
N VAL A 28 -4.80 -0.63 1.89
CA VAL A 28 -4.36 -1.64 2.84
C VAL A 28 -4.26 -1.01 4.22
N THR A 29 -4.88 -1.65 5.20
CA THR A 29 -4.76 -1.26 6.60
C THR A 29 -3.84 -2.24 7.29
N LEU A 30 -2.77 -1.72 7.89
CA LEU A 30 -1.83 -2.51 8.68
C LEU A 30 -2.32 -2.69 10.13
N GLN A 31 -1.70 -3.60 10.86
CA GLN A 31 -1.97 -3.85 12.27
C GLN A 31 -1.83 -2.60 13.15
N ASP A 32 -0.89 -1.70 12.81
CA ASP A 32 -0.65 -0.43 13.52
C ASP A 32 -1.69 0.66 13.18
N ALA A 33 -2.83 0.30 12.61
CA ALA A 33 -3.86 1.19 12.07
C ALA A 33 -3.35 2.16 10.96
N THR A 34 -2.13 1.96 10.47
CA THR A 34 -1.59 2.73 9.36
C THR A 34 -2.27 2.31 8.06
N GLN A 35 -2.80 3.27 7.33
CA GLN A 35 -3.40 3.04 6.02
C GLN A 35 -2.40 3.34 4.91
N LEU A 36 -2.31 2.43 3.94
CA LEU A 36 -1.44 2.49 2.78
C LEU A 36 -2.28 2.35 1.52
N ARG A 37 -1.90 3.05 0.47
CA ARG A 37 -2.44 2.91 -0.88
C ARG A 37 -1.41 2.15 -1.69
N LEU A 38 -1.75 0.95 -2.12
CA LEU A 38 -1.00 0.21 -3.12
C LEU A 38 -1.57 0.55 -4.49
N ILE A 39 -0.69 0.85 -5.43
CA ILE A 39 -1.02 1.15 -6.81
C ILE A 39 -0.27 0.13 -7.65
N ARG A 40 -1.00 -0.64 -8.45
CA ARG A 40 -0.45 -1.54 -9.47
C ARG A 40 -0.90 -1.04 -10.84
N GLY A 41 0.05 -0.79 -11.73
CA GLY A 41 -0.21 -0.52 -13.14
C GLY A 41 0.91 -1.07 -13.99
N ASP A 42 0.59 -1.77 -15.08
CA ASP A 42 1.51 -2.32 -16.10
C ASP A 42 2.94 -2.67 -15.62
N GLY A 43 3.02 -3.47 -14.54
CA GLY A 43 4.29 -3.95 -13.97
C GLY A 43 4.94 -3.06 -12.90
N ILE A 44 4.46 -1.84 -12.68
CA ILE A 44 4.92 -0.93 -11.62
C ILE A 44 4.03 -1.08 -10.38
N LYS A 45 4.67 -1.38 -9.25
CA LYS A 45 4.05 -1.40 -7.92
C LYS A 45 4.55 -0.19 -7.13
N SER A 46 3.63 0.67 -6.71
CA SER A 46 3.94 1.83 -5.88
C SER A 46 3.12 1.76 -4.61
N ILE A 47 3.71 2.17 -3.48
CA ILE A 47 3.00 2.30 -2.21
C ILE A 47 3.02 3.74 -1.76
N THR A 48 1.90 4.24 -1.27
CA THR A 48 1.77 5.59 -0.75
C THR A 48 1.04 5.55 0.55
N ARG A 49 1.62 6.12 1.60
CA ARG A 49 0.98 6.17 2.91
C ARG A 49 -0.15 7.18 2.92
N LEU A 50 -1.31 6.81 3.45
CA LEU A 50 -2.36 7.78 3.76
C LEU A 50 -1.93 8.56 5.00
N LEU A 51 -2.04 9.88 4.94
CA LEU A 51 -1.51 10.80 5.95
C LEU A 51 -2.43 10.92 7.18
N THR A 52 -3.00 9.80 7.63
CA THR A 52 -3.93 9.74 8.78
C THR A 52 -3.21 9.66 10.12
N ASN A 53 -2.00 9.09 10.14
CA ASN A 53 -1.21 8.86 11.35
C ASN A 53 0.26 9.28 11.11
N PRO A 54 1.09 9.49 12.13
CA PRO A 54 2.54 9.69 11.96
C PRO A 54 3.23 8.39 11.50
N CYS A 55 4.38 8.48 10.82
CA CYS A 55 5.06 7.30 10.30
C CYS A 55 5.61 6.42 11.43
N PRO A 56 5.29 5.12 11.51
CA PRO A 56 5.81 4.25 12.58
C PRO A 56 7.33 4.02 12.49
N ILE A 57 7.93 4.26 11.32
CA ILE A 57 9.36 4.04 11.06
C ILE A 57 10.20 5.29 11.40
N CYS A 58 9.81 6.45 10.88
CA CYS A 58 10.61 7.67 11.00
C CYS A 58 9.98 8.76 11.89
N ARG A 59 8.72 8.59 12.30
CA ARG A 59 7.93 9.57 13.07
C ARG A 59 7.85 10.97 12.47
N LYS A 60 8.25 11.15 11.20
CA LYS A 60 8.05 12.38 10.46
C LYS A 60 6.66 12.38 9.84
N ASP A 61 5.97 13.50 9.98
CA ASP A 61 4.68 13.71 9.35
C ASP A 61 4.84 14.12 7.87
N PHE A 62 3.83 13.74 7.09
CA PHE A 62 3.50 14.18 5.73
C PHE A 62 4.30 13.66 4.50
N TYR A 63 5.60 13.34 4.55
CA TYR A 63 6.35 12.97 3.31
C TYR A 63 7.41 11.87 3.43
N CYS A 64 7.16 10.82 4.20
CA CYS A 64 8.10 9.70 4.29
C CYS A 64 7.90 8.67 3.16
N LYS A 65 9.01 8.21 2.55
CA LYS A 65 9.04 7.05 1.64
C LYS A 65 9.48 5.76 2.32
N CYS A 66 9.36 5.69 3.65
CA CYS A 66 9.85 4.55 4.43
C CYS A 66 9.16 3.22 4.09
N PHE A 67 7.99 3.27 3.45
CA PHE A 67 7.24 2.10 3.02
C PHE A 67 7.64 1.56 1.64
N ASP A 68 8.39 2.31 0.82
CA ASP A 68 8.82 1.86 -0.52
C ASP A 68 9.65 0.58 -0.45
N ARG A 69 10.48 0.42 0.59
CA ARG A 69 11.27 -0.79 0.81
C ARG A 69 10.46 -2.02 1.22
N PHE A 70 9.19 -1.83 1.61
CA PHE A 70 8.28 -2.89 2.04
C PHE A 70 7.22 -3.20 0.98
N VAL A 71 7.31 -2.63 -0.22
CA VAL A 71 6.34 -2.85 -1.31
C VAL A 71 6.20 -4.35 -1.60
N GLU A 72 7.31 -5.08 -1.72
CA GLU A 72 7.28 -6.51 -2.03
C GLU A 72 6.73 -7.35 -0.87
N GLU A 73 7.09 -7.00 0.37
CA GLU A 73 6.61 -7.71 1.57
C GLU A 73 5.11 -7.50 1.81
N ILE A 74 4.61 -6.29 1.53
CA ILE A 74 3.18 -5.97 1.65
C ILE A 74 2.41 -6.58 0.48
N ASP A 75 2.90 -6.50 -0.75
CA ASP A 75 2.27 -7.14 -1.92
C ASP A 75 2.21 -8.66 -1.77
N GLY A 76 3.23 -9.29 -1.19
CA GLY A 76 3.23 -10.73 -0.90
C GLY A 76 2.23 -11.15 0.19
N GLN A 77 1.77 -10.22 1.03
CA GLN A 77 0.70 -10.46 2.01
C GLN A 77 -0.70 -10.19 1.47
N VAL A 78 -0.83 -9.54 0.31
CA VAL A 78 -2.11 -9.29 -0.35
C VAL A 78 -2.42 -10.46 -1.28
N GLU A 79 -3.63 -11.01 -1.18
CA GLU A 79 -4.01 -12.16 -2.00
C GLU A 79 -4.35 -11.71 -3.43
N GLU A 80 -4.10 -12.54 -4.44
CA GLU A 80 -4.47 -12.25 -5.84
C GLU A 80 -5.97 -11.95 -6.03
N LYS A 81 -6.81 -12.46 -5.12
CA LYS A 81 -8.25 -12.19 -5.11
C LYS A 81 -8.60 -10.74 -4.78
N ASP A 82 -7.77 -10.06 -3.98
CA ASP A 82 -8.00 -8.67 -3.59
C ASP A 82 -7.69 -7.71 -4.74
N TRP A 83 -6.95 -8.17 -5.74
CA TRP A 83 -6.63 -7.41 -6.97
C TRP A 83 -7.73 -7.51 -8.05
N LYS A 84 -8.72 -8.38 -7.89
CA LYS A 84 -9.76 -8.66 -8.90
C LYS A 84 -11.06 -7.90 -8.64
#